data_AF-A0A938L7F3-F1
#
_entry.id   AF-A0A938L7F3-F1
#
_cell.length_a   1.000
_cell.length_b   1.000
_cell.length_c   1.000
_cell.angle_alpha   90.00
_cell.angle_beta   90.00
_cell.angle_gamma   90.00
#
_symmetry.space_group_name_H-M   'P 1'
#
loop_
_entity.id
_entity.type
_entity.pdbx_description
1 polymer ?
#
loop_
_entity_poly.entity_id
_entity_poly.type
_entity_poly.pdbx_seq_one_letter_code
_entity_poly.pdbx_strand_id
1 'polypeptide(L)'
;MTPEIIAHRGASADAPENTLAAIQLAWQQGADAAEIDVQRTADGQLVAIHDDTMLRTGGVDWAVKDCTLAKLKKRDVGSWKSPQFVGERIPTLAEVLTIVPQGKRLFIEMKCGVDAIPELVRVLSAAKTTRDQTVLIGLDFDTIVAVKRALRNRLAMWVTVQSVRKNRGREQVIPPTKQLIRKALAGKLDGLDINDLVQRKPGDIARIRCIRVSGR
;
A
#
# COMPACT_ATOMS: atom_id res chain seq x y z
N MET A 1 19.32 -2.84 -14.39
CA MET A 1 17.84 -2.71 -14.31
C MET A 1 17.55 -1.31 -13.79
N THR A 2 16.62 -0.56 -14.39
CA THR A 2 16.23 0.75 -13.85
C THR A 2 15.35 0.53 -12.61
N PRO A 3 15.58 1.24 -11.50
CA PRO A 3 14.72 1.17 -10.34
C PRO A 3 13.27 1.56 -10.68
N GLU A 4 12.32 0.81 -10.16
CA GLU A 4 10.88 1.12 -10.26
C GLU A 4 10.52 2.22 -9.26
N ILE A 5 9.81 3.25 -9.73
CA ILE A 5 9.31 4.34 -8.87
C ILE A 5 7.89 4.02 -8.44
N ILE A 6 7.73 3.67 -7.16
CA ILE A 6 6.45 3.35 -6.53
C ILE A 6 5.99 4.57 -5.72
N ALA A 7 4.84 5.16 -6.09
CA ALA A 7 4.26 6.30 -5.39
C ALA A 7 3.51 5.83 -4.13
N HIS A 8 4.12 6.04 -2.96
CA HIS A 8 3.60 5.63 -1.66
C HIS A 8 2.30 6.37 -1.31
N ARG A 9 1.20 5.60 -1.21
CA ARG A 9 -0.18 6.07 -1.04
C ARG A 9 -0.65 6.99 -2.17
N GLY A 10 -0.17 6.75 -3.38
CA GLY A 10 -0.27 7.67 -4.52
C GLY A 10 0.74 8.83 -4.42
N ALA A 11 0.49 9.94 -5.10
CA ALA A 11 1.28 11.18 -4.98
C ALA A 11 0.97 11.91 -3.65
N SER A 12 1.11 11.21 -2.53
CA SER A 12 0.68 11.65 -1.19
C SER A 12 1.36 12.93 -0.67
N ALA A 13 2.50 13.29 -1.26
CA ALA A 13 3.15 14.58 -1.04
C ALA A 13 2.29 15.75 -1.56
N ASP A 14 1.59 15.56 -2.68
CA ASP A 14 0.90 16.62 -3.43
C ASP A 14 -0.64 16.49 -3.37
N ALA A 15 -1.15 15.29 -3.13
CA ALA A 15 -2.57 14.96 -3.07
C ALA A 15 -2.92 14.18 -1.78
N PRO A 16 -4.20 14.12 -1.37
CA PRO A 16 -4.60 13.40 -0.16
C PRO A 16 -4.32 11.91 -0.33
N GLU A 17 -3.52 11.35 0.56
CA GLU A 17 -3.07 9.95 0.49
C GLU A 17 -4.24 8.96 0.36
N ASN A 18 -4.00 7.83 -0.33
CA ASN A 18 -4.98 6.75 -0.51
C ASN A 18 -6.32 7.19 -1.18
N THR A 19 -6.31 8.28 -1.96
CA THR A 19 -7.48 8.72 -2.76
C THR A 19 -7.29 8.44 -4.24
N LEU A 20 -8.39 8.43 -5.01
CA LEU A 20 -8.31 8.32 -6.47
C LEU A 20 -7.49 9.47 -7.07
N ALA A 21 -7.65 10.69 -6.54
CA ALA A 21 -6.86 11.85 -6.96
C ALA A 21 -5.35 11.64 -6.77
N ALA A 22 -4.91 11.15 -5.61
CA ALA A 22 -3.48 10.89 -5.39
C ALA A 22 -2.93 9.78 -6.29
N ILE A 23 -3.72 8.74 -6.53
CA ILE A 23 -3.32 7.61 -7.36
C ILE A 23 -3.20 8.03 -8.84
N GLN A 24 -4.19 8.78 -9.34
CA GLN A 24 -4.15 9.34 -10.70
C GLN A 24 -2.98 10.30 -10.88
N LEU A 25 -2.75 11.19 -9.91
CA LEU A 25 -1.65 12.14 -9.95
C LEU A 25 -0.29 11.44 -9.99
N ALA A 26 -0.12 10.31 -9.28
CA ALA A 26 1.12 9.54 -9.32
C ALA A 26 1.51 9.11 -10.75
N TRP A 27 0.55 8.61 -11.54
CA TRP A 27 0.83 8.24 -12.92
C TRP A 27 1.01 9.45 -13.84
N GLN A 28 0.28 10.55 -13.60
CA GLN A 28 0.50 11.82 -14.32
C GLN A 28 1.92 12.36 -14.09
N GLN A 29 2.47 12.16 -12.89
CA GLN A 29 3.84 12.51 -12.52
C GLN A 29 4.88 11.46 -12.99
N GLY A 30 4.44 10.41 -13.69
CA GLY A 30 5.33 9.43 -14.32
C GLY A 30 5.82 8.31 -13.40
N ALA A 31 5.14 8.04 -12.27
CA ALA A 31 5.42 6.86 -11.45
C ALA A 31 5.20 5.57 -12.24
N ASP A 32 6.00 4.54 -11.94
CA ASP A 32 5.89 3.21 -12.56
C ASP A 32 4.76 2.40 -11.92
N ALA A 33 4.56 2.61 -10.62
CA ALA A 33 3.49 2.03 -9.84
C ALA A 33 2.95 3.03 -8.80
N ALA A 34 1.74 2.76 -8.33
CA ALA A 34 1.20 3.38 -7.12
C ALA A 34 1.10 2.32 -6.02
N GLU A 35 1.17 2.75 -4.77
CA GLU A 35 0.92 1.92 -3.60
C GLU A 35 -0.29 2.46 -2.84
N ILE A 36 -1.06 1.57 -2.22
CA ILE A 36 -2.19 1.89 -1.34
C ILE A 36 -2.22 0.96 -0.12
N ASP A 37 -2.71 1.49 0.99
CA ASP A 37 -3.00 0.73 2.21
C ASP A 37 -4.46 0.26 2.20
N VAL A 38 -4.74 -1.02 2.45
CA VAL A 38 -6.13 -1.53 2.49
C VAL A 38 -6.56 -2.02 3.87
N GLN A 39 -7.67 -1.47 4.35
CA GLN A 39 -8.40 -1.90 5.54
C GLN A 39 -9.77 -2.48 5.17
N ARG A 40 -10.34 -3.27 6.09
CA ARG A 40 -11.64 -3.92 5.94
C ARG A 40 -12.70 -3.15 6.72
N THR A 41 -13.85 -2.90 6.11
CA THR A 41 -15.04 -2.29 6.75
C THR A 41 -15.86 -3.31 7.53
N ALA A 42 -16.82 -2.85 8.34
CA ALA A 42 -17.72 -3.73 9.11
C ALA A 42 -18.57 -4.66 8.22
N ASP A 43 -18.96 -4.17 7.04
CA ASP A 43 -19.67 -4.91 5.99
C ASP A 43 -18.73 -5.64 5.02
N GLY A 44 -17.45 -5.77 5.39
CA GLY A 44 -16.49 -6.64 4.73
C GLY A 44 -15.91 -6.11 3.42
N GLN A 45 -16.10 -4.84 3.08
CA GLN A 45 -15.51 -4.21 1.90
C GLN A 45 -14.05 -3.79 2.18
N LEU A 46 -13.22 -3.77 1.13
CA LEU A 46 -11.84 -3.27 1.22
C LEU A 46 -11.78 -1.81 0.80
N VAL A 47 -11.25 -0.96 1.67
CA VAL A 47 -11.11 0.49 1.47
C VAL A 47 -9.66 0.93 1.62
N ALA A 48 -9.27 1.94 0.84
CA ALA A 48 -7.91 2.47 0.86
C ALA A 48 -7.76 3.50 1.98
N ILE A 49 -7.04 3.14 3.04
CA ILE A 49 -6.73 4.00 4.18
C ILE A 49 -5.59 3.40 5.01
N HIS A 50 -4.68 4.25 5.47
CA HIS A 50 -3.53 3.81 6.26
C HIS A 50 -3.89 3.52 7.72
N ASP A 51 -4.55 4.47 8.38
CA ASP A 51 -4.79 4.44 9.82
C ASP A 51 -6.01 3.58 10.16
N ASP A 52 -6.03 3.01 11.38
CA ASP A 52 -7.17 2.23 11.89
C ASP A 52 -8.44 3.07 12.08
N THR A 53 -8.28 4.39 12.20
CA THR A 53 -9.38 5.33 12.36
C THR A 53 -9.35 6.45 11.32
N MET A 54 -10.50 7.04 11.05
CA MET A 54 -10.67 8.17 10.14
C MET A 54 -10.20 9.52 10.73
N LEU A 55 -9.55 9.54 11.91
CA LEU A 55 -9.30 10.78 12.64
C LEU A 55 -8.40 11.74 11.86
N ARG A 56 -7.29 11.24 11.34
CA ARG A 56 -6.27 12.07 10.67
C ARG A 56 -6.73 12.59 9.31
N THR A 57 -7.35 11.73 8.49
CA THR A 57 -7.69 12.06 7.09
C THR A 57 -9.16 12.45 6.90
N GLY A 58 -10.05 12.01 7.79
CA GLY A 58 -11.49 12.30 7.74
C GLY A 58 -12.02 13.13 8.91
N GLY A 59 -11.16 13.53 9.85
CA GLY A 59 -11.50 14.41 10.97
C GLY A 59 -12.42 13.81 12.04
N VAL A 60 -12.68 12.50 12.00
CA VAL A 60 -13.56 11.82 12.95
C VAL A 60 -12.94 10.53 13.45
N ASP A 61 -13.00 10.31 14.76
CA ASP A 61 -12.41 9.12 15.37
C ASP A 61 -13.33 7.91 15.26
N TRP A 62 -13.53 7.47 14.02
CA TRP A 62 -14.28 6.27 13.68
C TRP A 62 -13.31 5.18 13.29
N ALA A 63 -13.31 4.07 14.03
CA ALA A 63 -12.62 2.86 13.63
C ALA A 63 -13.20 2.33 12.32
N VAL A 64 -12.33 2.12 11.33
CA VAL A 64 -12.73 1.72 9.97
C VAL A 64 -13.45 0.37 9.99
N LYS A 65 -12.91 -0.59 10.75
CA LYS A 65 -13.48 -1.93 10.94
C LYS A 65 -14.89 -1.97 11.55
N ASP A 66 -15.29 -0.89 12.23
CA ASP A 66 -16.59 -0.79 12.91
C ASP A 66 -17.60 0.04 12.10
N CYS A 67 -17.22 0.49 10.90
CA CYS A 67 -18.08 1.29 10.02
C CYS A 67 -18.38 0.55 8.72
N THR A 68 -19.62 0.69 8.22
CA THR A 68 -19.98 0.22 6.88
C THR A 68 -19.36 1.12 5.80
N LEU A 69 -19.16 0.57 4.60
CA LEU A 69 -18.69 1.36 3.45
C LEU A 69 -19.58 2.59 3.22
N ALA A 70 -20.90 2.41 3.27
CA ALA A 70 -21.87 3.49 3.08
C ALA A 70 -21.72 4.62 4.11
N LYS A 71 -21.33 4.31 5.35
CA LYS A 71 -21.04 5.33 6.38
C LYS A 71 -19.73 6.05 6.08
N LEU A 72 -18.68 5.33 5.71
CA LEU A 72 -17.36 5.89 5.41
C LEU A 72 -17.40 6.80 4.18
N LYS A 73 -18.12 6.41 3.13
CA LYS A 73 -18.30 7.18 1.88
C LYS A 73 -18.97 8.54 2.05
N LYS A 74 -19.60 8.82 3.20
CA LYS A 74 -20.16 10.15 3.50
C LYS A 74 -19.10 11.16 3.93
N ARG A 75 -17.87 10.71 4.24
CA ARG A 75 -16.81 11.57 4.74
C ARG A 75 -15.94 12.10 3.61
N ASP A 76 -15.60 13.37 3.75
CA ASP A 76 -14.54 14.01 3.00
C ASP A 76 -13.18 13.55 3.53
N VAL A 77 -12.32 13.08 2.64
CA VAL A 77 -10.96 12.65 2.98
C VAL A 77 -9.88 13.43 2.20
N GLY A 78 -10.25 14.54 1.57
CA GLY A 78 -9.34 15.36 0.77
C GLY A 78 -9.08 16.75 1.33
N SER A 79 -10.06 17.35 1.99
CA SER A 79 -10.01 18.74 2.46
C SER A 79 -8.87 19.02 3.42
N TRP A 80 -8.45 18.02 4.21
CA TRP A 80 -7.32 18.14 5.14
C TRP A 80 -5.99 18.41 4.41
N LYS A 81 -5.88 18.00 3.13
CA LYS A 81 -4.67 18.18 2.32
C LYS A 81 -4.63 19.55 1.67
N SER A 82 -5.73 19.95 1.00
CA SER A 82 -5.87 21.25 0.33
C SER A 82 -7.34 21.47 -0.09
N PRO A 83 -7.83 22.71 -0.12
CA PRO A 83 -9.18 23.03 -0.60
C PRO A 83 -9.52 22.50 -2.00
N GLN A 84 -8.53 22.28 -2.87
CA GLN A 84 -8.76 21.76 -4.22
C GLN A 84 -9.24 20.30 -4.24
N PHE A 85 -9.10 19.56 -3.13
CA PHE A 85 -9.52 18.17 -3.00
C PHE A 85 -10.80 18.00 -2.15
N VAL A 86 -11.52 19.09 -1.89
CA VAL A 86 -12.85 19.03 -1.28
C VAL A 86 -13.73 18.11 -2.13
N GLY A 87 -14.43 17.19 -1.46
CA GLY A 87 -15.29 16.20 -2.10
C GLY A 87 -14.66 14.82 -2.28
N GLU A 88 -13.34 14.68 -2.16
CA GLU A 88 -12.70 13.36 -2.23
C GLU A 88 -13.27 12.42 -1.17
N ARG A 89 -13.48 11.16 -1.58
CA ARG A 89 -14.06 10.11 -0.74
C ARG A 89 -13.07 8.97 -0.62
N ILE A 90 -13.11 8.26 0.51
CA ILE A 90 -12.35 7.03 0.69
C ILE A 90 -12.70 6.04 -0.43
N PRO A 91 -11.74 5.59 -1.26
CA PRO A 91 -12.03 4.66 -2.32
C PRO A 91 -12.00 3.22 -1.80
N THR A 92 -12.80 2.37 -2.42
CA THR A 92 -12.68 0.92 -2.31
C THR A 92 -11.51 0.43 -3.16
N LEU A 93 -10.97 -0.75 -2.83
CA LEU A 93 -9.98 -1.39 -3.68
C LEU A 93 -10.55 -1.61 -5.10
N ALA A 94 -11.83 -1.96 -5.23
CA ALA A 94 -12.46 -2.13 -6.53
C ALA A 94 -12.44 -0.84 -7.36
N GLU A 95 -12.76 0.32 -6.78
CA GLU A 95 -12.67 1.63 -7.45
C GLU A 95 -11.23 2.02 -7.79
N VAL A 96 -10.25 1.66 -6.95
CA VAL A 96 -8.84 1.89 -7.31
C VAL A 96 -8.44 1.06 -8.52
N LEU A 97 -8.84 -0.20 -8.59
CA LEU A 97 -8.47 -1.10 -9.67
C LEU A 97 -9.03 -0.66 -11.04
N THR A 98 -10.15 0.06 -11.09
CA THR A 98 -10.72 0.56 -12.37
C THR A 98 -9.88 1.65 -13.00
N ILE A 99 -9.05 2.35 -12.23
CA ILE A 99 -8.23 3.46 -12.73
C ILE A 99 -6.78 3.05 -13.02
N VAL A 100 -6.36 1.82 -12.71
CA VAL A 100 -4.99 1.35 -12.98
C VAL A 100 -4.75 1.23 -14.48
N PRO A 101 -3.83 2.04 -15.06
CA PRO A 101 -3.55 1.98 -16.49
C PRO A 101 -2.95 0.64 -16.90
N GLN A 102 -3.16 0.26 -18.16
CA GLN A 102 -2.47 -0.89 -18.74
C GLN A 102 -0.95 -0.70 -18.64
N GLY A 103 -0.25 -1.75 -18.22
CA GLY A 103 1.22 -1.74 -18.07
C GLY A 103 1.73 -1.03 -16.81
N LYS A 104 0.85 -0.40 -16.01
CA LYS A 104 1.18 0.10 -14.67
C LYS A 104 0.84 -0.93 -13.61
N ARG A 105 1.48 -0.81 -12.45
CA ARG A 105 1.28 -1.72 -11.32
C ARG A 105 0.67 -1.00 -10.12
N LEU A 106 -0.03 -1.76 -9.31
CA LEU A 106 -0.58 -1.34 -8.02
C LEU A 106 -0.02 -2.24 -6.93
N PHE A 107 0.63 -1.64 -5.94
CA PHE A 107 1.04 -2.30 -4.71
C PHE A 107 -0.07 -2.12 -3.68
N ILE A 108 -0.50 -3.21 -3.08
CA ILE A 108 -1.64 -3.26 -2.15
C ILE A 108 -1.10 -3.74 -0.80
N GLU A 109 -0.93 -2.82 0.16
CA GLU A 109 -0.53 -3.15 1.52
C GLU A 109 -1.72 -3.65 2.33
N MET A 110 -1.66 -4.91 2.75
CA MET A 110 -2.63 -5.50 3.67
C MET A 110 -2.38 -4.98 5.08
N LYS A 111 -3.22 -4.04 5.53
CA LYS A 111 -3.28 -3.54 6.93
C LYS A 111 -4.23 -4.34 7.81
N CYS A 112 -5.12 -5.11 7.20
CA CYS A 112 -6.11 -5.93 7.87
C CYS A 112 -5.69 -7.41 7.93
N GLY A 113 -6.33 -8.17 8.81
CA GLY A 113 -6.00 -9.56 9.06
C GLY A 113 -6.50 -10.53 7.98
N VAL A 114 -6.34 -11.82 8.27
CA VAL A 114 -6.71 -12.92 7.36
C VAL A 114 -8.20 -12.97 6.99
N ASP A 115 -9.06 -12.33 7.78
CA ASP A 115 -10.50 -12.19 7.56
C ASP A 115 -10.85 -11.35 6.32
N ALA A 116 -9.91 -10.53 5.85
CA ALA A 116 -10.04 -9.72 4.63
C ALA A 116 -9.74 -10.49 3.33
N ILE A 117 -9.10 -11.66 3.43
CA ILE A 117 -8.62 -12.43 2.26
C ILE A 117 -9.75 -12.87 1.31
N PRO A 118 -10.92 -13.35 1.77
CA PRO A 118 -12.01 -13.73 0.87
C PRO A 118 -12.47 -12.57 -0.02
N GLU A 119 -12.57 -11.37 0.55
CA GLU A 119 -12.95 -10.17 -0.20
C GLU A 119 -11.85 -9.76 -1.18
N LEU A 120 -10.57 -9.82 -0.77
CA LEU A 120 -9.45 -9.56 -1.65
C LEU A 120 -9.47 -10.47 -2.88
N VAL A 121 -9.68 -11.78 -2.68
CA VAL A 121 -9.80 -12.77 -3.77
C VAL A 121 -10.96 -12.41 -4.69
N ARG A 122 -12.12 -12.07 -4.14
CA ARG A 122 -13.31 -11.68 -4.90
C ARG A 122 -13.04 -10.46 -5.77
N VAL A 123 -12.49 -9.40 -5.19
CA VAL A 123 -12.23 -8.12 -5.87
C VAL A 123 -11.19 -8.28 -6.97
N LEU A 124 -10.06 -8.95 -6.71
CA LEU A 124 -9.01 -9.17 -7.71
C LEU A 124 -9.47 -10.06 -8.87
N SER A 125 -10.32 -11.05 -8.58
CA SER A 125 -10.90 -11.93 -9.61
C SER A 125 -11.89 -11.17 -10.49
N ALA A 126 -12.76 -10.35 -9.89
CA ALA A 126 -13.73 -9.53 -10.61
C ALA A 126 -13.05 -8.47 -11.50
N ALA A 127 -11.97 -7.86 -11.02
CA ALA A 127 -11.20 -6.87 -11.78
C ALA A 127 -10.36 -7.49 -12.92
N LYS A 128 -10.24 -8.83 -12.99
CA LYS A 128 -9.46 -9.55 -14.01
C LYS A 128 -8.01 -9.06 -14.14
N THR A 129 -7.43 -8.56 -13.07
CA THR A 129 -6.04 -8.07 -13.10
C THR A 129 -5.06 -9.20 -13.32
N THR A 130 -3.92 -8.91 -13.92
CA THR A 130 -2.86 -9.91 -14.17
C THR A 130 -1.96 -10.08 -12.96
N ARG A 131 -1.22 -11.21 -12.93
CA ARG A 131 -0.25 -11.53 -11.87
C ARG A 131 0.64 -10.35 -11.49
N ASP A 132 1.17 -9.65 -12.48
CA ASP A 132 2.18 -8.61 -12.27
C ASP A 132 1.57 -7.22 -12.07
N GLN A 133 0.32 -6.99 -12.51
CA GLN A 133 -0.37 -5.71 -12.35
C GLN A 133 -0.70 -5.38 -10.89
N THR A 134 -0.90 -6.39 -10.05
CA THR A 134 -1.17 -6.19 -8.62
C THR A 134 -0.15 -6.94 -7.78
N VAL A 135 0.57 -6.23 -6.92
CA VAL A 135 1.54 -6.80 -5.98
C VAL A 135 0.98 -6.67 -4.58
N LEU A 136 0.93 -7.78 -3.86
CA LEU A 136 0.42 -7.80 -2.49
C LEU A 136 1.60 -7.61 -1.55
N ILE A 137 1.50 -6.64 -0.64
CA ILE A 137 2.52 -6.39 0.36
C ILE A 137 1.89 -6.37 1.75
N GLY A 138 2.68 -6.54 2.79
CA GLY A 138 2.16 -6.48 4.15
C GLY A 138 3.25 -6.58 5.19
N LEU A 139 3.04 -5.94 6.34
CA LEU A 139 3.99 -5.96 7.46
C LEU A 139 3.80 -7.20 8.34
N ASP A 140 2.55 -7.63 8.51
CA ASP A 140 2.24 -8.83 9.27
C ASP A 140 2.58 -10.09 8.47
N PHE A 141 3.54 -10.86 8.99
CA PHE A 141 4.08 -12.02 8.30
C PHE A 141 3.03 -13.10 8.06
N ASP A 142 2.18 -13.38 9.05
CA ASP A 142 1.21 -14.46 8.95
C ASP A 142 0.09 -14.10 7.97
N THR A 143 -0.35 -12.84 7.96
CA THR A 143 -1.30 -12.31 6.98
C THR A 143 -0.75 -12.42 5.56
N ILE A 144 0.47 -11.96 5.29
CA ILE A 144 1.01 -12.01 3.92
C ILE A 144 1.28 -13.44 3.44
N VAL A 145 1.64 -14.36 4.34
CA VAL A 145 1.74 -15.79 4.04
C VAL A 145 0.36 -16.39 3.73
N ALA A 146 -0.67 -16.03 4.49
CA ALA A 146 -2.04 -16.47 4.21
C ALA A 146 -2.54 -15.93 2.86
N VAL A 147 -2.25 -14.67 2.54
CA VAL A 147 -2.52 -14.06 1.24
C VAL A 147 -1.83 -14.83 0.11
N LYS A 148 -0.53 -15.13 0.24
CA LYS A 148 0.21 -15.93 -0.76
C LYS A 148 -0.38 -17.32 -0.95
N ARG A 149 -0.86 -17.96 0.12
CA ARG A 149 -1.50 -19.28 0.05
C ARG A 149 -2.82 -19.24 -0.72
N ALA A 150 -3.63 -18.19 -0.52
CA ALA A 150 -4.92 -18.00 -1.19
C ALA A 150 -4.76 -17.55 -2.65
N LEU A 151 -3.75 -16.73 -2.94
CA LEU A 151 -3.50 -16.11 -4.25
C LEU A 151 -2.14 -16.53 -4.80
N ARG A 152 -1.92 -17.84 -4.99
CA ARG A 152 -0.62 -18.41 -5.40
C ARG A 152 -0.05 -17.81 -6.69
N ASN A 153 -0.94 -17.41 -7.59
CA ASN A 153 -0.61 -16.83 -8.89
C ASN A 153 -0.33 -15.32 -8.83
N ARG A 154 -0.37 -14.69 -7.64
CA ARG A 154 -0.02 -13.28 -7.43
C ARG A 154 1.34 -13.15 -6.75
N LEU A 155 1.99 -12.02 -6.97
CA LEU A 155 3.19 -11.65 -6.22
C LEU A 155 2.78 -11.19 -4.81
N ALA A 156 3.43 -11.76 -3.79
CA ALA A 156 3.26 -11.39 -2.39
C ALA A 156 4.62 -11.15 -1.73
N MET A 157 4.83 -9.97 -1.15
CA MET A 157 6.10 -9.56 -0.56
C MET A 157 5.93 -9.17 0.90
N TRP A 158 6.84 -9.61 1.77
CA TRP A 158 6.86 -9.19 3.16
C TRP A 158 7.59 -7.86 3.29
N VAL A 159 6.97 -6.88 3.95
CA VAL A 159 7.61 -5.60 4.25
C VAL A 159 8.08 -5.63 5.70
N THR A 160 9.35 -5.30 5.91
CA THR A 160 9.93 -5.15 7.24
C THR A 160 10.30 -3.70 7.44
N VAL A 161 9.79 -3.09 8.50
CA VAL A 161 10.20 -1.75 8.92
C VAL A 161 11.43 -1.89 9.79
N GLN A 162 12.59 -1.40 9.33
CA GLN A 162 13.76 -1.22 10.17
C GLN A 162 13.63 0.11 10.94
N SER A 163 12.47 0.39 11.52
CA SER A 163 12.39 1.54 12.39
C SER A 163 12.99 1.16 13.73
N VAL A 164 14.19 1.69 14.02
CA VAL A 164 14.64 1.92 15.40
C VAL A 164 13.72 2.99 15.99
N ARG A 165 12.44 2.67 16.20
CA ARG A 165 11.51 3.56 16.90
C ARG A 165 11.57 3.20 18.37
N LYS A 166 12.10 4.13 19.17
CA LYS A 166 11.90 4.21 20.62
C LYS A 166 10.41 4.38 20.91
N ASN A 167 9.60 3.33 20.75
CA ASN A 167 8.28 3.29 21.34
C ASN A 167 8.40 2.51 22.66
N ARG A 168 8.15 3.20 23.78
CA ARG A 168 8.16 2.65 25.14
C ARG A 168 9.50 2.12 25.66
N GLY A 169 10.62 2.73 25.27
CA GLY A 169 11.93 2.44 25.86
C GLY A 169 12.49 1.03 25.61
N ARG A 170 11.93 0.28 24.64
CA ARG A 170 12.47 -1.03 24.23
C ARG A 170 13.21 -0.88 22.91
N GLU A 171 14.50 -1.18 22.91
CA GLU A 171 15.23 -1.48 21.68
C GLU A 171 14.59 -2.71 21.03
N GLN A 172 14.14 -2.54 19.79
CA GLN A 172 13.72 -3.67 18.99
C GLN A 172 14.97 -4.23 18.31
N VAL A 173 15.44 -5.40 18.76
CA VAL A 173 16.55 -6.11 18.12
C VAL A 173 16.08 -6.55 16.75
N ILE A 174 16.67 -5.97 15.70
CA ILE A 174 16.35 -6.29 14.32
C ILE A 174 16.96 -7.65 13.99
N PRO A 175 16.18 -8.64 13.51
CA PRO A 175 16.75 -9.90 13.03
C PRO A 175 17.71 -9.64 11.86
N PRO A 176 18.87 -10.34 11.80
CA PRO A 176 19.78 -10.20 10.67
C PRO A 176 19.07 -10.46 9.33
N THR A 177 19.43 -9.72 8.28
CA THR A 177 18.83 -9.84 6.94
C THR A 177 18.75 -11.30 6.45
N LYS A 178 19.78 -12.11 6.72
CA LYS A 178 19.79 -13.55 6.37
C LYS A 178 18.63 -14.32 7.04
N GLN A 179 18.27 -13.98 8.27
CA GLN A 179 17.16 -14.60 8.98
C GLN A 179 15.81 -14.17 8.39
N LEU A 180 15.66 -12.87 8.05
CA LEU A 180 14.47 -12.36 7.39
C LEU A 180 14.25 -13.03 6.02
N ILE A 181 15.32 -13.19 5.22
CA ILE A 181 15.29 -13.91 3.94
C ILE A 181 14.84 -15.36 4.14
N ARG A 182 15.46 -16.10 5.08
CA ARG A 182 15.06 -17.49 5.38
C ARG A 182 13.58 -17.59 5.76
N LYS A 183 13.09 -16.65 6.56
CA LYS A 183 11.69 -16.60 7.00
C LYS A 183 10.75 -16.32 5.82
N ALA A 184 11.07 -15.36 4.96
CA ALA A 184 10.30 -15.07 3.75
C ALA A 184 10.25 -16.28 2.79
N LEU A 185 11.39 -16.94 2.58
CA LEU A 185 11.48 -18.16 1.77
C LEU A 185 10.64 -19.31 2.34
N ALA A 186 10.67 -19.53 3.66
CA ALA A 186 9.84 -20.53 4.33
C ALA A 186 8.33 -20.23 4.17
N GLY A 187 7.96 -18.95 4.14
CA GLY A 187 6.60 -18.48 3.83
C GLY A 187 6.22 -18.60 2.35
N LYS A 188 7.15 -18.99 1.47
CA LYS A 188 6.99 -19.03 0.00
C LYS A 188 6.63 -17.67 -0.61
N LEU A 189 7.08 -16.58 0.01
CA LEU A 189 6.85 -15.22 -0.48
C LEU A 189 7.76 -14.93 -1.68
N ASP A 190 7.30 -14.05 -2.58
CA ASP A 190 8.03 -13.70 -3.80
C ASP A 190 9.08 -12.62 -3.57
N GLY A 191 9.03 -11.94 -2.42
CA GLY A 191 9.99 -10.90 -2.07
C GLY A 191 9.97 -10.48 -0.61
N LEU A 192 10.99 -9.69 -0.26
CA LEU A 192 11.20 -9.09 1.05
C LEU A 192 11.64 -7.63 0.83
N ASP A 193 10.86 -6.69 1.35
CA ASP A 193 11.25 -5.29 1.45
C ASP A 193 11.83 -5.02 2.83
N ILE A 194 13.00 -4.40 2.85
CA ILE A 194 13.74 -4.06 4.05
C ILE A 194 13.86 -2.54 4.06
N ASN A 195 12.88 -1.89 4.70
CA ASN A 195 12.84 -0.44 4.77
C ASN A 195 13.87 0.07 5.78
N ASP A 196 15.06 0.44 5.30
CA ASP A 196 15.98 1.33 5.98
C ASP A 196 15.52 2.78 5.71
N LEU A 197 14.95 3.45 6.70
CA LEU A 197 14.29 4.77 6.57
C LEU A 197 15.28 5.94 6.33
N VAL A 198 16.52 5.64 5.98
CA VAL A 198 17.60 6.61 5.83
C VAL A 198 17.54 7.23 4.43
N GLN A 199 16.84 8.37 4.36
CA GLN A 199 16.97 9.46 3.37
C GLN A 199 16.19 9.37 2.04
N ARG A 200 15.22 10.27 1.89
CA ARG A 200 14.75 10.77 0.58
C ARG A 200 14.57 12.30 0.65
N LYS A 201 15.12 13.03 -0.32
CA LYS A 201 14.97 14.49 -0.50
C LYS A 201 14.22 14.80 -1.80
N PRO A 202 13.57 15.97 -1.92
CA PRO A 202 13.03 16.43 -3.20
C PRO A 202 14.14 16.50 -4.27
N GLY A 203 13.92 15.87 -5.43
CA GLY A 203 14.89 15.80 -6.54
C GLY A 203 15.51 14.42 -6.80
N ASP A 204 15.30 13.45 -5.91
CA ASP A 204 15.91 12.12 -6.04
C ASP A 204 15.31 11.28 -7.18
N ILE A 205 14.05 11.51 -7.58
CA ILE A 205 13.37 10.68 -8.61
C ILE A 205 14.05 10.76 -9.98
N ALA A 206 14.46 11.96 -10.41
CA ALA A 206 15.20 12.14 -11.67
C ALA A 206 16.61 11.54 -11.58
N ARG A 207 17.27 11.65 -10.41
CA ARG A 207 18.59 11.03 -10.17
C ARG A 207 18.53 9.51 -10.16
N ILE A 208 17.52 8.92 -9.52
CA ILE A 208 17.30 7.47 -9.43
C ILE A 208 17.16 6.85 -10.83
N ARG A 209 16.50 7.54 -11.77
CA ARG A 209 16.42 7.10 -13.19
C ARG A 209 17.68 7.44 -14.02
N CYS A 210 18.44 8.47 -13.64
CA CYS A 210 19.68 8.88 -14.32
C CYS A 210 20.95 8.15 -13.84
N ILE A 211 20.88 7.28 -12.83
CA ILE A 211 21.98 6.34 -12.51
C ILE A 211 21.99 5.26 -13.61
N ARG A 212 22.47 5.67 -14.79
CA ARG A 212 22.87 4.80 -15.88
C ARG A 212 24.21 4.20 -15.50
N VAL A 213 24.26 2.88 -15.52
CA VAL A 213 25.40 1.99 -15.27
C VAL A 213 26.73 2.61 -15.73
N SER A 214 27.53 3.06 -14.77
CA SER A 214 28.99 3.07 -14.88
C SER A 214 29.49 2.02 -13.90
N GLY A 215 29.65 0.79 -14.37
CA GLY A 215 30.16 -0.29 -13.52
C GLY A 215 29.82 -1.69 -14.00
N ARG A 216 30.56 -2.12 -15.03
CA ARG A 216 30.86 -3.49 -15.50
C ARG A 216 29.69 -4.37 -15.94
#